data_AF-A0A0G1PIS1-F1
#
_entry.id   AF-A0A0G1PIS1-F1
#
_cell.length_a   1.000
_cell.length_b   1.000
_cell.length_c   1.000
_cell.angle_alpha   90.00
_cell.angle_beta   90.00
_cell.angle_gamma   90.00
#
_symmetry.space_group_name_H-M   'P 1'
#
loop_
_entity.id
_entity.type
_entity.pdbx_description
1 polymer ?
#
loop_
_entity_poly.entity_id
_entity_poly.type
_entity_poly.pdbx_seq_one_letter_code
_entity_poly.pdbx_strand_id
1 'polypeptide(L)'
;MKRFIFLSLSLFFAVFIILLIPQATTIKPFLPFANYLLGVANPTSYLVLLGNDTEMRANGGFAGSYAKLSLSTKLTNNFALITNNSLDFQDIYVPNGQLAGHVTPPEPIQQAFGHGTWELANADWEPDFPTAAQNIRWFLDKGKEINPDILAIINLTTIKQVLNIVGSFPVPEYAANITPENLYLFLQGKTETNFFPGSTQKKDTLTAVGQALIKKSKSLSLSKKLTIAHILYTDLINQNIMIHSSNTSFQAFLEQKKLAGVLSPEAFDTYSLIETNLGANKANQFVSRSTTHTITHSSSSTIRHQVTAHFTNSSPAANPNPPVHYGGNYIAYLRFYIPTYAQNISLTRTPEGKPPLPEELDTTTSTVNAKSASDAAIYTNGTTGPKCEMSNVKCKISYGLTEMGFWHTTPAGGESTISLAYDLLLPQSIEYSLAILKQHGLATSPQTVDLFGNHYSSGLRHSFRLP
;
A
#
# COMPACT_ATOMS: atom_id res chain seq x y z
N MET A 1 12.85 51.86 -21.20
CA MET A 1 13.38 51.05 -20.07
C MET A 1 12.32 50.74 -19.00
N LYS A 2 11.67 51.73 -18.37
CA LYS A 2 10.62 51.49 -17.34
C LYS A 2 9.44 50.61 -17.80
N ARG A 3 8.93 50.80 -19.03
CA ARG A 3 7.84 49.98 -19.60
C ARG A 3 8.21 48.51 -19.82
N PHE A 4 9.48 48.21 -20.12
CA PHE A 4 9.96 46.84 -20.35
C PHE A 4 10.16 46.09 -19.02
N ILE A 5 10.60 46.79 -17.98
CA ILE A 5 10.76 46.25 -16.61
C ILE A 5 9.40 45.93 -15.98
N PHE A 6 8.39 46.78 -16.19
CA PHE A 6 7.03 46.50 -15.70
C PHE A 6 6.38 45.30 -16.40
N LEU A 7 6.62 45.13 -17.71
CA LEU A 7 6.08 44.00 -18.46
C LEU A 7 6.74 42.67 -18.05
N SER A 8 8.05 42.67 -17.79
CA SER A 8 8.77 41.47 -17.33
C SER A 8 8.42 41.09 -15.89
N LEU A 9 8.24 42.07 -14.99
CA LEU A 9 7.74 41.82 -13.63
C LEU A 9 6.31 41.28 -13.66
N SER A 10 5.41 41.87 -14.46
CA SER A 10 4.02 41.42 -14.59
C SER A 10 3.94 39.99 -15.12
N LEU A 11 4.77 39.63 -16.11
CA LEU A 11 4.81 38.28 -16.66
C LEU A 11 5.41 37.28 -15.66
N PHE A 12 6.45 37.69 -14.93
CA PHE A 12 7.04 36.89 -13.84
C PHE A 12 6.03 36.64 -12.72
N PHE A 13 5.32 37.66 -12.25
CA PHE A 13 4.29 37.51 -11.22
C PHE A 13 3.10 36.69 -11.72
N ALA A 14 2.67 36.86 -12.96
CA ALA A 14 1.59 36.05 -13.53
C ALA A 14 2.00 34.56 -13.62
N VAL A 15 3.20 34.26 -14.12
CA VAL A 15 3.73 32.89 -14.18
C VAL A 15 3.95 32.32 -12.77
N PHE A 16 4.47 33.12 -11.84
CA PHE A 16 4.67 32.72 -10.44
C PHE A 16 3.35 32.45 -9.72
N ILE A 17 2.32 33.27 -9.95
CA ILE A 17 0.97 33.08 -9.43
C ILE A 17 0.32 31.84 -10.06
N ILE A 18 0.44 31.64 -11.38
CA ILE A 18 -0.07 30.45 -12.07
C ILE A 18 0.62 29.17 -11.58
N LEU A 19 1.91 29.23 -11.24
CA LEU A 19 2.67 28.10 -10.69
C LEU A 19 2.33 27.82 -9.21
N LEU A 20 1.96 28.86 -8.44
CA LEU A 20 1.64 28.73 -7.02
C LEU A 20 0.17 28.46 -6.72
N ILE A 21 -0.78 28.89 -7.57
CA ILE A 21 -2.22 28.65 -7.38
C ILE A 21 -2.55 27.15 -7.21
N PRO A 22 -2.02 26.22 -8.04
CA PRO A 22 -2.26 24.78 -7.86
C PRO A 22 -1.69 24.24 -6.54
N GLN A 23 -0.59 24.82 -6.05
CA GLN A 23 0.01 24.43 -4.77
C GLN A 23 -0.76 25.02 -3.58
N ALA A 24 -1.30 26.23 -3.73
CA ALA A 24 -2.13 26.87 -2.71
C ALA A 24 -3.47 26.11 -2.53
N THR A 25 -4.11 25.64 -3.60
CA THR A 25 -5.33 24.81 -3.49
C THR A 25 -5.05 23.44 -2.86
N THR A 26 -3.85 22.91 -3.07
CA THR A 26 -3.36 21.66 -2.50
C THR A 26 -3.08 21.76 -0.99
N ILE A 27 -2.42 22.83 -0.54
CA ILE A 27 -1.95 22.98 0.84
C ILE A 27 -3.01 23.59 1.75
N LYS A 28 -3.85 24.51 1.22
CA LYS A 28 -4.86 25.25 2.00
C LYS A 28 -5.77 24.35 2.85
N PRO A 29 -6.25 23.18 2.38
CA PRO A 29 -7.07 22.28 3.19
C PRO A 29 -6.37 21.72 4.43
N PHE A 30 -5.03 21.64 4.44
CA PHE A 30 -4.24 21.11 5.55
C PHE A 30 -3.83 22.18 6.57
N LEU A 31 -3.97 23.48 6.24
CA LEU A 31 -3.59 24.58 7.12
C LEU A 31 -4.23 24.54 8.52
N PRO A 32 -5.52 24.18 8.68
CA PRO A 32 -6.12 24.04 10.01
C PRO A 32 -5.41 23.02 10.91
N PHE A 33 -4.72 22.05 10.31
CA PHE A 33 -3.99 21.00 11.01
C PHE A 33 -2.48 21.28 11.09
N ALA A 34 -1.98 22.42 10.59
CA ALA A 34 -0.55 22.72 10.55
C ALA A 34 0.11 22.69 11.94
N ASN A 35 -0.59 23.19 12.97
CA ASN A 35 -0.07 23.14 14.34
C ASN A 35 0.11 21.71 14.85
N TYR A 36 -0.82 20.82 14.51
CA TYR A 36 -0.73 19.40 14.82
C TYR A 36 0.36 18.72 14.00
N LEU A 37 0.45 18.97 12.68
CA LEU A 37 1.46 18.33 11.83
C LEU A 37 2.90 18.83 12.10
N LEU A 38 3.08 20.07 12.54
CA LEU A 38 4.40 20.63 12.82
C LEU A 38 4.82 20.46 14.29
N GLY A 39 3.93 19.93 15.14
CA GLY A 39 4.18 19.76 16.57
C GLY A 39 4.41 21.07 17.30
N VAL A 40 3.53 22.07 17.09
CA VAL A 40 3.68 23.44 17.63
C VAL A 40 3.39 23.51 19.14
N ALA A 41 2.41 22.75 19.61
CA ALA A 41 2.03 22.70 21.03
C ALA A 41 2.72 21.54 21.76
N ASN A 42 2.66 20.35 21.16
CA ASN A 42 3.32 19.13 21.62
C ASN A 42 4.09 18.53 20.44
N PRO A 43 5.20 17.82 20.67
CA PRO A 43 5.86 17.07 19.61
C PRO A 43 4.89 16.10 18.93
N THR A 44 4.93 16.02 17.60
CA THR A 44 4.12 15.10 16.82
C THR A 44 4.99 13.96 16.34
N SER A 45 4.57 12.75 16.67
CA SER A 45 5.27 11.51 16.33
C SER A 45 4.75 10.90 15.02
N TYR A 46 5.68 10.45 14.20
CA TYR A 46 5.45 9.83 12.92
C TYR A 46 6.14 8.47 12.90
N LEU A 47 5.42 7.45 12.45
CA LEU A 47 6.02 6.16 12.08
C LEU A 47 5.67 5.89 10.62
N VAL A 48 6.69 5.67 9.81
CA VAL A 48 6.55 5.47 8.36
C VAL A 48 7.08 4.10 8.00
N LEU A 49 6.19 3.17 7.67
CA LEU A 49 6.51 1.87 7.10
C LEU A 49 7.10 2.07 5.70
N LEU A 50 8.25 1.44 5.43
CA LEU A 50 8.97 1.54 4.17
C LEU A 50 8.61 0.33 3.28
N GLY A 51 7.51 0.44 2.53
CA GLY A 51 6.96 -0.65 1.75
C GLY A 51 7.77 -0.93 0.48
N ASN A 52 8.28 -2.15 0.31
CA ASN A 52 8.90 -2.60 -0.93
C ASN A 52 7.83 -3.17 -1.88
N ASP A 53 7.35 -2.37 -2.83
CA ASP A 53 6.29 -2.75 -3.78
C ASP A 53 6.74 -3.74 -4.87
N THR A 54 8.00 -4.21 -4.81
CA THR A 54 8.45 -5.42 -5.51
C THR A 54 8.04 -6.71 -4.80
N GLU A 55 7.61 -6.61 -3.52
CA GLU A 55 6.94 -7.63 -2.73
C GLU A 55 5.57 -7.08 -2.29
N MET A 56 4.56 -7.19 -3.16
CA MET A 56 3.26 -6.54 -2.94
C MET A 56 2.50 -7.12 -1.74
N ARG A 57 1.81 -6.25 -1.00
CA ARG A 57 0.86 -6.47 0.10
C ARG A 57 -0.40 -5.63 -0.13
N ALA A 58 -1.41 -5.80 0.71
CA ALA A 58 -2.72 -5.17 0.48
C ALA A 58 -2.67 -3.63 0.47
N ASN A 59 -1.77 -3.04 1.26
CA ASN A 59 -1.63 -1.59 1.40
C ASN A 59 -0.38 -1.02 0.73
N GLY A 60 0.26 -1.78 -0.16
CA GLY A 60 1.47 -1.40 -0.87
C GLY A 60 2.56 -2.44 -0.73
N GLY A 61 3.80 -2.02 -0.51
CA GLY A 61 4.92 -2.96 -0.45
C GLY A 61 5.15 -3.61 0.91
N PHE A 62 5.82 -4.75 0.94
CA PHE A 62 6.30 -5.38 2.17
C PHE A 62 7.22 -4.44 2.94
N ALA A 63 6.84 -4.10 4.17
CA ALA A 63 7.60 -3.19 5.02
C ALA A 63 8.63 -3.96 5.85
N GLY A 64 9.82 -4.17 5.30
CA GLY A 64 10.94 -4.77 6.06
C GLY A 64 11.50 -3.87 7.17
N SER A 65 11.19 -2.57 7.13
CA SER A 65 11.67 -1.58 8.09
C SER A 65 10.72 -0.40 8.19
N TYR A 66 10.88 0.38 9.25
CA TYR A 66 10.13 1.62 9.45
C TYR A 66 11.02 2.75 9.95
N ALA A 67 10.64 3.97 9.62
CA ALA A 67 11.25 5.19 10.11
C ALA A 67 10.42 5.78 11.26
N LYS A 68 11.08 6.28 12.29
CA LYS A 68 10.48 7.04 13.38
C LYS A 68 10.95 8.48 13.30
N LEU A 69 9.99 9.40 13.19
CA LEU A 69 10.24 10.83 13.13
C LEU A 69 9.45 11.52 14.25
N SER A 70 10.09 12.46 14.95
CA SER A 70 9.40 13.38 15.84
C SER A 70 9.62 14.80 15.36
N LEU A 71 8.56 15.59 15.25
CA LEU A 71 8.62 17.01 14.90
C LEU A 71 8.17 17.83 16.10
N SER A 72 8.96 18.82 16.49
CA SER A 72 8.57 19.81 17.48
C SER A 72 8.95 21.19 17.00
N THR A 73 7.95 22.04 16.79
CA THR A 73 8.12 23.41 16.35
C THR A 73 7.82 24.35 17.48
N LYS A 74 8.71 25.30 17.78
CA LYS A 74 8.46 26.36 18.75
C LYS A 74 8.37 27.70 18.04
N LEU A 75 7.32 28.46 18.34
CA LEU A 75 7.28 29.87 18.01
C LEU A 75 8.13 30.62 19.03
N THR A 76 9.20 31.24 18.55
CA THR A 76 10.03 32.10 19.39
C THR A 76 9.37 33.45 19.60
N ASN A 77 9.81 34.18 20.62
CA ASN A 77 9.33 35.54 20.93
C ASN A 77 9.52 36.54 19.77
N ASN A 78 10.38 36.22 18.79
CA ASN A 78 10.63 37.04 17.59
C ASN A 78 9.82 36.58 16.37
N PHE A 79 8.74 35.82 16.56
CA PHE A 79 7.92 35.21 15.49
C PHE A 79 8.68 34.25 14.54
N ALA A 80 9.89 33.81 14.92
CA ALA A 80 10.61 32.79 14.17
C ALA A 80 10.18 31.39 14.62
N LEU A 81 9.93 30.50 13.66
CA LEU A 81 9.65 29.09 13.91
C LEU A 81 10.96 28.30 13.95
N ILE A 82 11.22 27.64 15.08
CA ILE A 82 12.33 26.69 15.22
C ILE A 82 11.74 25.29 15.26
N THR A 83 12.04 24.48 14.25
CA THR A 83 11.62 23.07 14.18
C THR A 83 12.79 22.16 14.50
N ASN A 84 12.66 21.42 15.59
CA ASN A 84 13.54 20.31 15.93
C ASN A 84 12.96 19.01 15.35
N ASN A 85 13.85 18.13 14.91
CA ASN A 85 13.47 16.79 14.47
C ASN A 85 14.44 15.71 14.94
N SER A 86 13.91 14.51 15.15
CA SER A 86 14.71 13.29 15.33
C SER A 86 14.30 12.28 14.27
N LEU A 87 15.25 11.61 13.64
CA LEU A 87 15.00 10.51 12.71
C LEU A 87 15.80 9.28 13.13
N ASP A 88 15.10 8.17 13.34
CA ASP A 88 15.68 6.85 13.53
C ASP A 88 14.96 5.83 12.64
N PHE A 89 15.58 4.69 12.40
CA PHE A 89 15.00 3.58 11.66
C PHE A 89 15.03 2.32 12.52
N GLN A 90 14.19 1.36 12.20
CA GLN A 90 14.19 0.07 12.88
C GLN A 90 13.77 -1.05 11.93
N ASP A 91 14.26 -2.26 12.20
CA ASP A 91 13.78 -3.47 11.55
C ASP A 91 12.36 -3.82 12.02
N ILE A 92 11.50 -4.24 11.09
CA ILE A 92 10.09 -4.54 11.35
C ILE A 92 9.87 -5.68 12.36
N TYR A 93 10.85 -6.58 12.53
CA TYR A 93 10.76 -7.72 13.43
C TYR A 93 11.16 -7.39 14.87
N VAL A 94 11.67 -6.18 15.14
CA VAL A 94 12.08 -5.80 16.50
C VAL A 94 10.90 -5.80 17.48
N PRO A 95 9.73 -5.20 17.15
CA PRO A 95 8.55 -5.29 18.00
C PRO A 95 8.07 -6.73 18.23
N ASN A 96 8.25 -7.64 17.26
CA ASN A 96 7.81 -9.04 17.38
C ASN A 96 8.49 -9.76 18.54
N GLY A 97 9.79 -9.52 18.76
CA GLY A 97 10.53 -10.10 19.88
C GLY A 97 10.04 -9.67 21.27
N GLN A 98 9.14 -8.69 21.35
CA GLN A 98 8.54 -8.19 22.58
C GLN A 98 7.07 -8.61 22.75
N LEU A 99 6.45 -9.22 21.75
CA LEU A 99 5.07 -9.68 21.81
C LEU A 99 4.93 -10.82 22.82
N ALA A 100 3.97 -10.67 23.73
CA ALA A 100 3.61 -11.73 24.67
C ALA A 100 2.51 -12.62 24.06
N GLY A 101 2.79 -13.92 23.94
CA GLY A 101 1.81 -14.92 23.54
C GLY A 101 1.68 -15.13 22.02
N HIS A 102 0.61 -15.81 21.63
CA HIS A 102 0.30 -16.14 20.23
C HIS A 102 -0.91 -15.34 19.75
N VAL A 103 -0.79 -14.78 18.56
CA VAL A 103 -1.87 -14.14 17.81
C VAL A 103 -2.11 -15.01 16.58
N THR A 104 -3.34 -15.47 16.36
CA THR A 104 -3.64 -16.30 15.20
C THR A 104 -3.58 -15.46 13.92
N PRO A 105 -2.72 -15.80 12.94
CA PRO A 105 -2.64 -15.06 11.68
C PRO A 105 -3.87 -15.34 10.79
N PRO A 106 -4.17 -14.42 9.86
CA PRO A 106 -5.10 -14.71 8.78
C PRO A 106 -4.74 -16.04 8.09
N GLU A 107 -5.75 -16.87 7.80
CA GLU A 107 -5.56 -18.22 7.25
C GLU A 107 -4.57 -18.27 6.07
N PRO A 108 -4.59 -17.34 5.08
CA PRO A 108 -3.62 -17.38 3.98
C PRO A 108 -2.18 -17.11 4.41
N ILE A 109 -1.95 -16.26 5.42
CA ILE A 109 -0.63 -16.03 5.99
C ILE A 109 -0.16 -17.30 6.70
N GLN A 110 -1.04 -17.96 7.46
CA GLN A 110 -0.73 -19.24 8.10
C GLN A 110 -0.34 -20.31 7.07
N GLN A 111 -1.12 -20.44 5.99
CA GLN A 111 -0.88 -21.39 4.92
C GLN A 111 0.43 -21.12 4.16
N ALA A 112 0.81 -19.84 4.01
CA ALA A 112 2.04 -19.49 3.31
C ALA A 112 3.32 -19.77 4.10
N PHE A 113 3.31 -19.53 5.40
CA PHE A 113 4.55 -19.51 6.19
C PHE A 113 4.62 -20.59 7.27
N GLY A 114 3.51 -21.26 7.62
CA GLY A 114 3.48 -22.53 8.35
C GLY A 114 3.96 -22.54 9.81
N HIS A 115 4.59 -21.49 10.32
CA HIS A 115 5.47 -21.61 11.50
C HIS A 115 5.29 -20.56 12.60
N GLY A 116 4.24 -19.73 12.59
CA GLY A 116 4.26 -18.52 13.41
C GLY A 116 2.97 -18.05 14.07
N THR A 117 3.16 -17.09 14.96
CA THR A 117 2.14 -16.11 15.34
C THR A 117 1.95 -15.11 14.20
N TRP A 118 0.83 -14.40 14.18
CA TRP A 118 0.71 -13.18 13.40
C TRP A 118 1.69 -12.14 13.94
N GLU A 119 2.24 -11.36 13.01
CA GLU A 119 3.41 -10.51 13.22
C GLU A 119 3.20 -9.16 12.56
N LEU A 120 3.89 -8.13 13.09
CA LEU A 120 3.82 -6.76 12.58
C LEU A 120 4.13 -6.69 11.08
N ALA A 121 5.05 -7.51 10.59
CA ALA A 121 5.49 -7.56 9.19
C ALA A 121 4.38 -7.93 8.19
N ASN A 122 3.28 -8.54 8.66
CA ASN A 122 2.10 -8.86 7.85
C ASN A 122 0.80 -8.32 8.49
N ALA A 123 0.91 -7.31 9.36
CA ALA A 123 -0.23 -6.69 10.03
C ALA A 123 -1.09 -5.82 9.08
N ASP A 124 -0.55 -5.46 7.92
CA ASP A 124 -1.22 -4.69 6.88
C ASP A 124 -2.12 -5.56 5.96
N TRP A 125 -2.60 -6.69 6.47
CA TRP A 125 -3.37 -7.69 5.73
C TRP A 125 -4.66 -7.16 5.11
N GLU A 126 -5.37 -6.30 5.84
CA GLU A 126 -6.66 -5.74 5.42
C GLU A 126 -6.47 -4.65 4.35
N PRO A 127 -7.19 -4.66 3.22
CA PRO A 127 -7.01 -3.63 2.18
C PRO A 127 -7.63 -2.27 2.52
N ASP A 128 -8.51 -2.22 3.51
CA ASP A 128 -8.96 -0.98 4.13
C ASP A 128 -7.83 -0.47 5.03
N PHE A 129 -7.16 0.60 4.62
CA PHE A 129 -5.99 1.08 5.36
C PHE A 129 -6.32 1.55 6.78
N PRO A 130 -7.48 2.18 7.09
CA PRO A 130 -7.84 2.48 8.47
C PRO A 130 -7.92 1.22 9.36
N THR A 131 -8.49 0.14 8.85
CA THR A 131 -8.54 -1.16 9.55
C THR A 131 -7.15 -1.76 9.70
N ALA A 132 -6.34 -1.78 8.64
CA ALA A 132 -4.95 -2.23 8.71
C ALA A 132 -4.09 -1.40 9.68
N ALA A 133 -4.29 -0.08 9.71
CA ALA A 133 -3.58 0.83 10.62
C ALA A 133 -3.90 0.53 12.09
N GLN A 134 -5.13 0.13 12.41
CA GLN A 134 -5.48 -0.34 13.76
C GLN A 134 -4.71 -1.61 14.13
N ASN A 135 -4.62 -2.58 13.23
CA ASN A 135 -3.82 -3.80 13.45
C ASN A 135 -2.34 -3.47 13.66
N ILE A 136 -1.75 -2.64 12.78
CA ILE A 136 -0.36 -2.20 12.88
C ILE A 136 -0.11 -1.50 14.23
N ARG A 137 -0.98 -0.58 14.63
CA ARG A 137 -0.88 0.15 15.91
C ARG A 137 -0.97 -0.79 17.11
N TRP A 138 -1.81 -1.81 17.05
CA TRP A 138 -1.90 -2.84 18.08
C TRP A 138 -0.57 -3.60 18.21
N PHE A 139 0.02 -4.03 17.10
CA PHE A 139 1.32 -4.72 17.11
C PHE A 139 2.46 -3.82 17.60
N LEU A 140 2.45 -2.53 17.25
CA LEU A 140 3.42 -1.57 17.78
C LEU A 140 3.29 -1.43 19.30
N ASP A 141 2.07 -1.24 19.83
CA ASP A 141 1.80 -1.17 21.27
C ASP A 141 2.26 -2.44 22.00
N LYS A 142 1.82 -3.62 21.53
CA LYS A 142 2.19 -4.90 22.13
C LYS A 142 3.67 -5.24 21.99
N GLY A 143 4.31 -4.75 20.94
CA GLY A 143 5.75 -4.85 20.73
C GLY A 143 6.57 -3.78 21.47
N LYS A 144 5.96 -2.99 22.36
CA LYS A 144 6.61 -1.91 23.14
C LYS A 144 7.29 -0.85 22.27
N GLU A 145 6.79 -0.65 21.07
CA GLU A 145 7.20 0.45 20.19
C GLU A 145 6.23 1.63 20.34
N ILE A 146 6.63 2.81 19.89
CA ILE A 146 5.74 3.97 19.92
C ILE A 146 4.47 3.71 19.11
N ASN A 147 3.32 4.12 19.66
CA ASN A 147 2.09 4.27 18.90
C ASN A 147 2.04 5.71 18.37
N PRO A 148 2.31 5.95 17.08
CA PRO A 148 2.59 7.30 16.56
C PRO A 148 1.33 8.15 16.42
N ASP A 149 1.46 9.47 16.43
CA ASP A 149 0.36 10.37 16.07
C ASP A 149 -0.06 10.16 14.61
N ILE A 150 0.93 10.03 13.73
CA ILE A 150 0.75 9.75 12.30
C ILE A 150 1.44 8.44 11.95
N LEU A 151 0.65 7.44 11.55
CA LEU A 151 1.14 6.22 10.94
C LEU A 151 1.01 6.35 9.43
N ALA A 152 2.07 6.03 8.70
CA ALA A 152 2.05 6.03 7.24
C ALA A 152 2.76 4.81 6.66
N ILE A 153 2.41 4.45 5.43
CA ILE A 153 3.20 3.56 4.58
C ILE A 153 3.56 4.30 3.30
N ILE A 154 4.82 4.20 2.88
CA ILE A 154 5.33 4.79 1.64
C ILE A 154 6.04 3.71 0.83
N ASN A 155 5.71 3.65 -0.45
CA ASN A 155 6.29 2.65 -1.34
C ASN A 155 7.68 3.03 -1.85
N LEU A 156 8.50 2.01 -2.13
CA LEU A 156 9.82 2.14 -2.69
C LEU A 156 9.79 2.89 -4.03
N THR A 157 8.77 2.67 -4.87
CA THR A 157 8.58 3.46 -6.10
C THR A 157 8.46 4.96 -5.82
N THR A 158 7.71 5.38 -4.80
CA THR A 158 7.61 6.80 -4.39
C THR A 158 8.96 7.33 -3.88
N ILE A 159 9.65 6.54 -3.04
CA ILE A 159 10.98 6.88 -2.53
C ILE A 159 11.96 7.11 -3.70
N LYS A 160 11.96 6.24 -4.72
CA LYS A 160 12.77 6.38 -5.93
C LYS A 160 12.47 7.67 -6.71
N GLN A 161 11.19 8.03 -6.85
CA GLN A 161 10.81 9.30 -7.50
C GLN A 161 11.38 10.51 -6.75
N VAL A 162 11.32 10.53 -5.42
CA VAL A 162 11.92 11.60 -4.60
C VAL A 162 13.44 11.64 -4.79
N LEU A 163 14.10 10.48 -4.77
CA LEU A 163 15.55 10.38 -4.93
C LEU A 163 16.03 10.91 -6.28
N ASN A 164 15.29 10.67 -7.36
CA ASN A 164 15.59 11.23 -8.68
C ASN A 164 15.70 12.77 -8.65
N ILE A 165 14.94 13.45 -7.78
CA ILE A 165 15.01 14.91 -7.61
C ILE A 165 16.17 15.33 -6.70
N VAL A 166 16.38 14.58 -5.62
CA VAL A 166 17.48 14.79 -4.66
C VAL A 166 18.85 14.66 -5.36
N GLY A 167 18.99 13.67 -6.23
CA GLY A 167 20.23 13.28 -6.86
C GLY A 167 21.18 12.56 -5.89
N SER A 168 22.43 12.39 -6.32
CA SER A 168 23.42 11.64 -5.56
C SER A 168 23.87 12.34 -4.27
N PHE A 169 24.18 11.54 -3.24
CA PHE A 169 24.71 12.00 -1.96
C PHE A 169 25.67 10.97 -1.32
N PRO A 170 26.71 11.44 -0.61
CA PRO A 170 27.65 10.56 0.08
C PRO A 170 27.05 10.03 1.40
N VAL A 171 27.43 8.81 1.76
CA VAL A 171 27.19 8.17 3.07
C VAL A 171 28.56 7.79 3.64
N PRO A 172 29.22 8.71 4.39
CA PRO A 172 30.61 8.55 4.81
C PRO A 172 30.88 7.29 5.64
N GLU A 173 29.93 6.88 6.48
CA GLU A 173 30.00 5.71 7.36
C GLU A 173 30.26 4.42 6.59
N TYR A 174 29.85 4.38 5.32
CA TYR A 174 30.00 3.22 4.44
C TYR A 174 30.96 3.48 3.27
N ALA A 175 31.66 4.63 3.26
CA ALA A 175 32.46 5.09 2.13
C ALA A 175 31.73 4.98 0.78
N ALA A 176 30.41 5.19 0.81
CA ALA A 176 29.53 4.93 -0.32
C ALA A 176 28.97 6.24 -0.89
N ASN A 177 28.71 6.24 -2.20
CA ASN A 177 27.97 7.30 -2.85
C ASN A 177 26.65 6.74 -3.36
N ILE A 178 25.56 7.20 -2.76
CA ILE A 178 24.21 6.73 -3.08
C ILE A 178 23.68 7.53 -4.27
N THR A 179 23.05 6.82 -5.20
CA THR A 179 22.35 7.34 -6.36
C THR A 179 20.94 6.75 -6.39
N PRO A 180 20.00 7.35 -7.14
CA PRO A 180 18.66 6.78 -7.30
C PRO A 180 18.68 5.35 -7.86
N GLU A 181 19.66 5.02 -8.69
CA GLU A 181 19.82 3.73 -9.36
C GLU A 181 20.40 2.65 -8.43
N ASN A 182 21.34 3.03 -7.56
CA ASN A 182 22.05 2.07 -6.72
C ASN A 182 21.47 1.90 -5.31
N LEU A 183 20.63 2.84 -4.83
CA LEU A 183 20.16 2.84 -3.43
C LEU A 183 19.56 1.48 -3.04
N TYR A 184 18.66 0.97 -3.88
CA TYR A 184 17.95 -0.27 -3.57
C TYR A 184 18.92 -1.44 -3.42
N LEU A 185 19.80 -1.65 -4.40
CA LEU A 185 20.80 -2.73 -4.36
C LEU A 185 21.80 -2.54 -3.22
N PHE A 186 22.17 -1.29 -2.92
CA PHE A 186 23.04 -0.96 -1.79
C PHE A 186 22.40 -1.36 -0.46
N LEU A 187 21.16 -0.92 -0.20
CA LEU A 187 20.43 -1.27 1.01
C LEU A 187 20.23 -2.79 1.08
N GLN A 188 19.68 -3.40 0.03
CA GLN A 188 19.47 -4.83 -0.06
C GLN A 188 20.75 -5.63 0.30
N GLY A 189 21.87 -5.30 -0.34
CA GLY A 189 23.14 -5.97 -0.10
C GLY A 189 23.64 -5.76 1.33
N LYS A 190 23.52 -4.56 1.89
CA LYS A 190 23.98 -4.26 3.25
C LYS A 190 23.06 -4.77 4.36
N THR A 191 21.78 -4.97 4.09
CA THR A 191 20.82 -5.33 5.13
C THR A 191 20.39 -6.80 5.10
N GLU A 192 20.54 -7.48 3.96
CA GLU A 192 20.09 -8.87 3.81
C GLU A 192 21.23 -9.88 3.65
N THR A 193 22.47 -9.46 3.34
CA THR A 193 23.61 -10.38 3.31
C THR A 193 24.23 -10.56 4.69
N ASN A 194 24.55 -11.80 5.06
CA ASN A 194 25.18 -12.16 6.35
C ASN A 194 24.38 -11.71 7.59
N PHE A 195 23.06 -11.58 7.47
CA PHE A 195 22.20 -11.31 8.62
C PHE A 195 22.23 -12.46 9.63
N PHE A 196 22.21 -12.11 10.91
CA PHE A 196 22.02 -13.05 12.01
C PHE A 196 21.12 -12.40 13.08
N PRO A 197 20.35 -13.20 13.85
CA PRO A 197 19.49 -12.68 14.92
C PRO A 197 20.25 -11.78 15.89
N GLY A 198 19.74 -10.57 16.12
CA GLY A 198 20.38 -9.55 16.98
C GLY A 198 21.28 -8.55 16.26
N SER A 199 21.53 -8.72 14.95
CA SER A 199 22.29 -7.74 14.16
C SER A 199 21.56 -6.39 14.06
N THR A 200 22.27 -5.29 14.34
CA THR A 200 21.79 -3.91 14.12
C THR A 200 22.11 -3.39 12.72
N GLN A 201 22.79 -4.18 11.88
CA GLN A 201 23.32 -3.74 10.59
C GLN A 201 22.26 -3.07 9.70
N LYS A 202 21.05 -3.65 9.64
CA LYS A 202 19.94 -3.06 8.89
C LYS A 202 19.54 -1.70 9.42
N LYS A 203 19.34 -1.60 10.74
CA LYS A 203 19.05 -0.35 11.43
C LYS A 203 20.13 0.69 11.11
N ASP A 204 21.38 0.35 11.36
CA ASP A 204 22.50 1.28 11.27
C ASP A 204 22.71 1.77 9.82
N THR A 205 22.56 0.87 8.85
CA THR A 205 22.65 1.22 7.42
C THR A 205 21.52 2.17 7.01
N LEU A 206 20.27 1.85 7.36
CA LEU A 206 19.12 2.69 7.03
C LEU A 206 19.20 4.05 7.71
N THR A 207 19.63 4.10 8.98
CA THR A 207 19.81 5.35 9.72
C THR A 207 20.90 6.23 9.08
N ALA A 208 22.06 5.68 8.74
CA ALA A 208 23.12 6.45 8.08
C ALA A 208 22.66 7.01 6.71
N VAL A 209 22.03 6.17 5.88
CA VAL A 209 21.52 6.56 4.56
C VAL A 209 20.41 7.60 4.69
N GLY A 210 19.46 7.39 5.60
CA GLY A 210 18.34 8.30 5.84
C GLY A 210 18.78 9.67 6.37
N GLN A 211 19.75 9.71 7.29
CA GLN A 211 20.32 10.96 7.78
C GLN A 211 21.09 11.71 6.69
N ALA A 212 21.88 11.00 5.88
CA ALA A 212 22.57 11.59 4.73
C ALA A 212 21.58 12.15 3.68
N LEU A 213 20.48 11.42 3.42
CA LEU A 213 19.39 11.87 2.57
C LEU A 213 18.73 13.15 3.10
N ILE A 214 18.40 13.21 4.40
CA ILE A 214 17.86 14.44 5.01
C ILE A 214 18.85 15.59 4.87
N LYS A 215 20.14 15.37 5.18
CA LYS A 215 21.18 16.41 5.05
C LYS A 215 21.24 16.95 3.62
N LYS A 216 21.20 16.06 2.62
CA LYS A 216 21.15 16.45 1.20
C LYS A 216 19.86 17.20 0.85
N SER A 217 18.71 16.76 1.36
CA SER A 217 17.41 17.40 1.08
C SER A 217 17.34 18.86 1.57
N LYS A 218 17.99 19.16 2.69
CA LYS A 218 18.05 20.52 3.26
C LYS A 218 18.76 21.52 2.33
N SER A 219 19.78 21.07 1.60
CA SER A 219 20.56 21.92 0.67
C SER A 219 19.96 22.05 -0.73
N LEU A 220 18.82 21.39 -1.01
CA LEU A 220 18.13 21.53 -2.29
C LEU A 220 17.53 22.93 -2.48
N SER A 221 17.47 23.37 -3.75
CA SER A 221 16.76 24.59 -4.14
C SER A 221 15.27 24.50 -3.81
N LEU A 222 14.62 25.66 -3.67
CA LEU A 222 13.18 25.73 -3.43
C LEU A 222 12.39 25.01 -4.54
N SER A 223 12.78 25.17 -5.80
CA SER A 223 12.15 24.48 -6.93
C SER A 223 12.13 22.97 -6.76
N LYS A 224 13.27 22.36 -6.41
CA LYS A 224 13.37 20.92 -6.16
C LYS A 224 12.53 20.47 -4.96
N LYS A 225 12.51 21.25 -3.88
CA LYS A 225 11.67 20.98 -2.70
C LYS A 225 10.18 20.98 -3.06
N LEU A 226 9.74 21.95 -3.87
CA LEU A 226 8.36 22.00 -4.36
C LEU A 226 8.03 20.83 -5.29
N THR A 227 8.97 20.38 -6.14
CA THR A 227 8.80 19.18 -6.96
C THR A 227 8.64 17.93 -6.08
N ILE A 228 9.46 17.77 -5.03
CA ILE A 228 9.32 16.67 -4.07
C ILE A 228 7.96 16.72 -3.36
N ALA A 229 7.54 17.90 -2.89
CA ALA A 229 6.22 18.05 -2.26
C ALA A 229 5.07 17.68 -3.20
N HIS A 230 5.19 18.03 -4.49
CA HIS A 230 4.20 17.66 -5.51
C HIS A 230 4.17 16.15 -5.76
N ILE A 231 5.33 15.47 -5.81
CA ILE A 231 5.43 14.01 -5.91
C ILE A 231 4.69 13.35 -4.74
N LEU A 232 5.04 13.74 -3.50
CA LEU A 232 4.42 13.18 -2.29
C LEU A 232 2.92 13.41 -2.24
N TYR A 233 2.45 14.60 -2.62
CA TYR A 233 1.01 14.88 -2.67
C TYR A 233 0.29 14.08 -3.75
N THR A 234 0.90 13.95 -4.93
CA THR A 234 0.35 13.15 -6.03
C THR A 234 0.26 11.68 -5.64
N ASP A 235 1.29 11.15 -4.97
CA ASP A 235 1.30 9.77 -4.48
C ASP A 235 0.39 9.54 -3.27
N LEU A 236 0.08 10.58 -2.49
CA LEU A 236 -0.99 10.52 -1.49
C LEU A 236 -2.38 10.42 -2.15
N ILE A 237 -2.67 11.24 -3.18
CA ILE A 237 -3.93 11.16 -3.94
C ILE A 237 -4.06 9.82 -4.64
N ASN A 238 -2.98 9.35 -5.26
CA ASN A 238 -2.93 8.08 -5.96
C ASN A 238 -2.86 6.89 -4.98
N GLN A 239 -2.91 7.10 -3.66
CA GLN A 239 -2.86 6.02 -2.67
C GLN A 239 -1.60 5.15 -2.76
N ASN A 240 -0.49 5.72 -3.26
CA ASN A 240 0.86 5.14 -3.17
C ASN A 240 1.53 5.46 -1.82
N ILE A 241 0.98 6.44 -1.10
CA ILE A 241 1.23 6.71 0.31
C ILE A 241 -0.12 6.60 1.02
N MET A 242 -0.15 5.86 2.13
CA MET A 242 -1.32 5.83 3.00
C MET A 242 -1.02 6.44 4.35
N ILE A 243 -2.01 7.13 4.94
CA ILE A 243 -1.87 7.87 6.20
C ILE A 243 -3.06 7.58 7.11
N HIS A 244 -2.77 7.30 8.37
CA HIS A 244 -3.74 7.16 9.44
C HIS A 244 -3.31 7.98 10.66
N SER A 245 -4.20 8.84 11.15
CA SER A 245 -3.94 9.70 12.30
C SER A 245 -4.64 9.22 13.57
N SER A 246 -4.00 9.39 14.72
CA SER A 246 -4.65 9.25 16.04
C SER A 246 -5.55 10.45 16.37
N ASN A 247 -5.34 11.60 15.72
CA ASN A 247 -6.19 12.78 15.87
C ASN A 247 -7.48 12.57 15.06
N THR A 248 -8.60 12.41 15.75
CA THR A 248 -9.91 12.09 15.14
C THR A 248 -10.37 13.14 14.12
N SER A 249 -10.13 14.43 14.38
CA SER A 249 -10.50 15.49 13.43
C SER A 249 -9.66 15.45 12.16
N PHE A 250 -8.36 15.16 12.27
CA PHE A 250 -7.50 15.03 11.09
C PHE A 250 -7.78 13.73 10.33
N GLN A 251 -8.05 12.62 11.03
CA GLN A 251 -8.46 11.36 10.42
C GLN A 251 -9.76 11.51 9.62
N ALA A 252 -10.79 12.14 10.20
CA ALA A 252 -12.04 12.43 9.50
C ALA A 252 -11.83 13.31 8.26
N PHE A 253 -10.91 14.27 8.33
CA PHE A 253 -10.52 15.06 7.17
C PHE A 253 -9.85 14.19 6.08
N LEU A 254 -8.95 13.29 6.44
CA LEU A 254 -8.32 12.36 5.49
C LEU A 254 -9.36 11.47 4.80
N GLU A 255 -10.33 10.93 5.55
CA GLU A 255 -11.43 10.11 5.02
C GLU A 255 -12.33 10.91 4.07
N GLN A 256 -12.76 12.11 4.48
CA GLN A 256 -13.56 13.01 3.65
C GLN A 256 -12.86 13.35 2.32
N LYS A 257 -11.53 13.46 2.34
CA LYS A 257 -10.71 13.74 1.15
C LYS A 257 -10.29 12.49 0.38
N LYS A 258 -10.74 11.30 0.80
CA LYS A 258 -10.35 9.98 0.25
C LYS A 258 -8.83 9.70 0.32
N LEU A 259 -8.15 10.32 1.28
CA LEU A 259 -6.70 10.16 1.51
C LEU A 259 -6.39 9.12 2.60
N ALA A 260 -7.41 8.61 3.30
CA ALA A 260 -7.25 7.62 4.36
C ALA A 260 -7.18 6.17 3.85
N GLY A 261 -7.54 5.91 2.59
CA GLY A 261 -7.51 4.56 1.99
C GLY A 261 -8.66 3.67 2.43
N VAL A 262 -9.81 4.28 2.68
CA VAL A 262 -11.04 3.56 2.97
C VAL A 262 -11.42 2.71 1.76
N LEU A 263 -11.67 1.42 1.99
CA LEU A 263 -12.30 0.55 1.01
C LEU A 263 -13.82 0.60 1.23
N SER A 264 -14.58 1.00 0.20
CA SER A 264 -16.05 1.05 0.29
C SER A 264 -16.69 1.01 -1.11
N PRO A 265 -17.96 0.61 -1.23
CA PRO A 265 -18.71 0.72 -2.48
C PRO A 265 -18.77 2.17 -2.95
N GLU A 266 -18.48 2.40 -4.23
CA GLU A 266 -18.37 3.75 -4.79
C GLU A 266 -19.35 4.04 -5.94
N ALA A 267 -20.02 3.01 -6.45
CA ALA A 267 -21.06 3.06 -7.49
C ALA A 267 -21.99 1.84 -7.37
N PHE A 268 -22.99 1.74 -8.24
CA PHE A 268 -23.90 0.59 -8.27
C PHE A 268 -23.14 -0.72 -8.50
N ASP A 269 -22.25 -0.77 -9.49
CA ASP A 269 -21.26 -1.83 -9.58
C ASP A 269 -19.94 -1.30 -9.01
N THR A 270 -19.29 -2.09 -8.17
CA THR A 270 -17.97 -1.77 -7.63
C THR A 270 -17.09 -3.00 -7.74
N TYR A 271 -15.95 -2.86 -8.39
CA TYR A 271 -14.95 -3.91 -8.51
C TYR A 271 -13.62 -3.47 -7.93
N SER A 272 -12.97 -4.35 -7.18
CA SER A 272 -11.55 -4.21 -6.81
C SER A 272 -10.85 -5.57 -6.86
N LEU A 273 -9.58 -5.54 -7.25
CA LEU A 273 -8.65 -6.67 -7.13
C LEU A 273 -7.51 -6.26 -6.22
N ILE A 274 -7.38 -6.97 -5.09
CA ILE A 274 -6.28 -6.82 -4.15
C ILE A 274 -5.35 -8.02 -4.28
N GLU A 275 -4.08 -7.73 -4.57
CA GLU A 275 -2.99 -8.68 -4.66
C GLU A 275 -2.17 -8.69 -3.38
N THR A 276 -1.91 -9.87 -2.80
CA THR A 276 -0.96 -10.03 -1.69
C THR A 276 0.02 -11.13 -2.05
N ASN A 277 1.26 -10.75 -2.38
CA ASN A 277 2.34 -11.68 -2.70
C ASN A 277 2.78 -12.39 -1.41
N LEU A 278 2.64 -13.70 -1.37
CA LEU A 278 3.05 -14.55 -0.25
C LEU A 278 4.12 -15.57 -0.65
N GLY A 279 4.71 -15.43 -1.85
CA GLY A 279 5.79 -16.28 -2.35
C GLY A 279 7.17 -15.97 -1.75
N ALA A 280 7.25 -15.10 -0.73
CA ALA A 280 8.50 -14.66 -0.08
C ALA A 280 9.60 -14.24 -1.07
N ASN A 281 9.20 -13.53 -2.14
CA ASN A 281 10.10 -13.13 -3.22
C ASN A 281 9.67 -11.79 -3.82
N LYS A 282 10.58 -11.14 -4.56
CA LYS A 282 10.39 -9.84 -5.20
C LYS A 282 9.81 -9.96 -6.61
N ALA A 283 8.93 -10.94 -6.83
CA ALA A 283 8.37 -11.24 -8.16
C ALA A 283 7.56 -10.09 -8.76
N ASN A 284 6.99 -9.17 -7.97
CA ASN A 284 6.18 -8.07 -8.52
C ASN A 284 6.99 -7.14 -9.42
N GLN A 285 8.33 -7.09 -9.30
CA GLN A 285 9.19 -6.38 -10.26
C GLN A 285 9.12 -6.98 -11.69
N PHE A 286 8.81 -8.27 -11.82
CA PHE A 286 8.79 -9.00 -13.08
C PHE A 286 7.39 -9.27 -13.60
N VAL A 287 6.36 -9.03 -12.80
CA VAL A 287 4.97 -9.30 -13.17
C VAL A 287 4.34 -8.06 -13.79
N SER A 288 3.77 -8.20 -14.98
CA SER A 288 2.83 -7.26 -15.57
C SER A 288 1.40 -7.80 -15.47
N ARG A 289 0.42 -6.89 -15.54
CA ARG A 289 -1.00 -7.21 -15.39
C ARG A 289 -1.85 -6.33 -16.30
N SER A 290 -2.97 -6.88 -16.72
CA SER A 290 -4.05 -6.15 -17.38
C SER A 290 -5.39 -6.75 -16.97
N THR A 291 -6.44 -5.95 -16.95
CA THR A 291 -7.78 -6.43 -16.64
C THR A 291 -8.77 -5.92 -17.68
N THR A 292 -9.55 -6.82 -18.24
CA THR A 292 -10.61 -6.52 -19.20
C THR A 292 -11.96 -6.72 -18.53
N HIS A 293 -12.85 -5.74 -18.69
CA HIS A 293 -14.23 -5.79 -18.23
C HIS A 293 -15.17 -5.79 -19.43
N THR A 294 -16.19 -6.63 -19.39
CA THR A 294 -17.30 -6.65 -20.36
C THR A 294 -18.61 -6.63 -19.61
N ILE A 295 -19.40 -5.58 -19.82
CA ILE A 295 -20.67 -5.35 -19.13
C ILE A 295 -21.78 -5.35 -20.19
N THR A 296 -22.73 -6.29 -20.06
CA THR A 296 -23.82 -6.50 -21.02
C THR A 296 -25.17 -6.64 -20.33
N HIS A 297 -26.25 -6.39 -21.07
CA HIS A 297 -27.59 -6.74 -20.63
C HIS A 297 -27.81 -8.24 -20.88
N SER A 298 -27.94 -9.02 -19.81
CA SER A 298 -28.38 -10.43 -19.91
C SER A 298 -29.90 -10.53 -20.06
N SER A 299 -30.65 -9.58 -19.49
CA SER A 299 -32.09 -9.40 -19.67
C SER A 299 -32.45 -7.90 -19.50
N SER A 300 -33.74 -7.55 -19.59
CA SER A 300 -34.18 -6.15 -19.39
C SER A 300 -33.87 -5.59 -17.99
N SER A 301 -33.67 -6.44 -16.97
CA SER A 301 -33.38 -6.02 -15.59
C SER A 301 -32.11 -6.65 -15.02
N THR A 302 -31.32 -7.36 -15.82
CA THR A 302 -30.12 -8.07 -15.35
C THR A 302 -28.90 -7.63 -16.16
N ILE A 303 -27.91 -7.10 -15.46
CA ILE A 303 -26.60 -6.76 -16.01
C ILE A 303 -25.63 -7.90 -15.71
N ARG A 304 -24.91 -8.37 -16.72
CA ARG A 304 -23.82 -9.32 -16.59
C ARG A 304 -22.51 -8.54 -16.62
N HIS A 305 -21.69 -8.67 -15.58
CA HIS A 305 -20.31 -8.18 -15.57
C HIS A 305 -19.35 -9.35 -15.66
N GLN A 306 -18.51 -9.36 -16.70
CA GLN A 306 -17.43 -10.31 -16.88
C GLN A 306 -16.09 -9.58 -16.74
N VAL A 307 -15.16 -10.17 -16.00
CA VAL A 307 -13.85 -9.61 -15.71
C VAL A 307 -12.78 -10.66 -16.01
N THR A 308 -11.81 -10.32 -16.84
CA THR A 308 -10.66 -11.17 -17.14
C THR A 308 -9.38 -10.45 -16.70
N ALA A 309 -8.74 -10.95 -15.64
CA ALA A 309 -7.42 -10.48 -15.22
C ALA A 309 -6.33 -11.37 -15.82
N HIS A 310 -5.37 -10.76 -16.50
CA HIS A 310 -4.23 -11.43 -17.12
C HIS A 310 -2.94 -10.99 -16.44
N PHE A 311 -2.06 -11.94 -16.16
CA PHE A 311 -0.74 -11.69 -15.59
C PHE A 311 0.32 -12.36 -16.44
N THR A 312 1.44 -11.67 -16.65
CA THR A 312 2.64 -12.22 -17.30
C THR A 312 3.80 -12.04 -16.34
N ASN A 313 4.59 -13.09 -16.11
CA ASN A 313 5.73 -13.05 -15.19
C ASN A 313 7.04 -13.26 -15.96
N SER A 314 7.81 -12.18 -16.11
CA SER A 314 9.09 -12.17 -16.82
C SER A 314 10.29 -12.66 -15.97
N SER A 315 10.05 -13.21 -14.77
CA SER A 315 11.13 -13.67 -13.90
C SER A 315 11.94 -14.77 -14.60
N PRO A 316 13.29 -14.68 -14.61
CA PRO A 316 14.15 -15.64 -15.30
C PRO A 316 14.21 -17.02 -14.62
N ALA A 317 13.80 -17.12 -13.35
CA ALA A 317 13.81 -18.35 -12.58
C ALA A 317 12.57 -18.47 -11.70
N ALA A 318 12.17 -19.71 -11.41
CA ALA A 318 11.02 -20.05 -10.58
C ALA A 318 11.20 -19.71 -9.10
N ASN A 319 12.44 -19.71 -8.61
CA ASN A 319 12.77 -19.42 -7.22
C ASN A 319 13.79 -18.28 -7.13
N PRO A 320 13.76 -17.47 -6.05
CA PRO A 320 14.80 -16.48 -5.80
C PRO A 320 16.15 -17.16 -5.54
N ASN A 321 17.24 -16.52 -5.95
CA ASN A 321 18.62 -16.91 -5.64
C ASN A 321 19.43 -15.68 -5.23
N PRO A 322 19.22 -15.14 -4.01
CA PRO A 322 19.95 -13.97 -3.55
C PRO A 322 21.47 -14.22 -3.43
N PRO A 323 22.33 -13.23 -3.74
CA PRO A 323 21.99 -11.87 -4.14
C PRO A 323 21.82 -11.68 -5.66
N VAL A 324 21.85 -12.77 -6.46
CA VAL A 324 21.87 -12.73 -7.93
C VAL A 324 20.50 -12.38 -8.51
N HIS A 325 19.45 -13.01 -7.99
CA HIS A 325 18.06 -12.83 -8.45
C HIS A 325 17.11 -12.89 -7.27
N TYR A 326 16.13 -11.99 -7.25
CA TYR A 326 15.18 -11.91 -6.15
C TYR A 326 13.73 -12.19 -6.56
N GLY A 327 13.44 -12.35 -7.86
CA GLY A 327 12.11 -12.69 -8.34
C GLY A 327 11.78 -14.17 -8.11
N GLY A 328 10.85 -14.71 -8.88
CA GLY A 328 10.40 -16.09 -8.75
C GLY A 328 9.04 -16.30 -9.40
N ASN A 329 8.42 -17.43 -9.11
CA ASN A 329 7.00 -17.62 -9.28
C ASN A 329 6.24 -16.56 -8.48
N TYR A 330 5.23 -15.96 -9.10
CA TYR A 330 4.36 -15.03 -8.40
C TYR A 330 3.26 -15.82 -7.71
N ILE A 331 3.40 -16.02 -6.40
CA ILE A 331 2.45 -16.78 -5.59
C ILE A 331 1.69 -15.78 -4.73
N ALA A 332 0.43 -15.54 -5.05
CA ALA A 332 -0.37 -14.50 -4.43
C ALA A 332 -1.67 -15.06 -3.85
N TYR A 333 -2.09 -14.48 -2.74
CA TYR A 333 -3.49 -14.55 -2.32
C TYR A 333 -4.21 -13.34 -2.90
N LEU A 334 -5.14 -13.60 -3.82
CA LEU A 334 -5.93 -12.57 -4.49
C LEU A 334 -7.29 -12.44 -3.82
N ARG A 335 -7.78 -11.21 -3.73
CA ARG A 335 -9.10 -10.91 -3.20
C ARG A 335 -9.85 -10.03 -4.19
N PHE A 336 -10.97 -10.52 -4.71
CA PHE A 336 -11.93 -9.68 -5.41
C PHE A 336 -12.91 -9.07 -4.43
N TYR A 337 -13.31 -7.82 -4.67
CA TYR A 337 -14.40 -7.15 -3.96
C TYR A 337 -15.44 -6.74 -4.98
N ILE A 338 -16.66 -7.26 -4.83
CA ILE A 338 -17.81 -7.03 -5.73
C ILE A 338 -19.06 -6.67 -4.92
N PRO A 339 -20.16 -6.19 -5.53
CA PRO A 339 -21.37 -5.84 -4.78
C PRO A 339 -21.91 -7.01 -3.95
N THR A 340 -22.45 -6.71 -2.75
CA THR A 340 -23.03 -7.73 -1.84
C THR A 340 -24.27 -8.43 -2.41
N TYR A 341 -24.94 -7.80 -3.37
CA TYR A 341 -26.11 -8.31 -4.06
C TYR A 341 -25.80 -9.00 -5.40
N ALA A 342 -24.52 -9.24 -5.71
CA ALA A 342 -24.13 -10.02 -6.89
C ALA A 342 -24.68 -11.46 -6.83
N GLN A 343 -25.13 -11.95 -7.98
CA GLN A 343 -25.71 -13.29 -8.16
C GLN A 343 -25.00 -14.02 -9.30
N ASN A 344 -25.27 -15.32 -9.44
CA ASN A 344 -24.72 -16.15 -10.52
C ASN A 344 -23.21 -15.96 -10.72
N ILE A 345 -22.50 -15.93 -9.58
CA ILE A 345 -21.07 -15.68 -9.52
C ILE A 345 -20.35 -16.93 -10.01
N SER A 346 -19.44 -16.74 -10.97
CA SER A 346 -18.57 -17.78 -11.51
C SER A 346 -17.13 -17.28 -11.51
N LEU A 347 -16.19 -18.13 -11.07
CA LEU A 347 -14.77 -17.83 -11.07
C LEU A 347 -13.99 -19.02 -11.66
N THR A 348 -13.17 -18.76 -12.67
CA THR A 348 -12.20 -19.73 -13.22
C THR A 348 -10.80 -19.13 -13.24
N ARG A 349 -9.79 -19.98 -13.07
CA ARG A 349 -8.38 -19.57 -12.95
C ARG A 349 -7.50 -20.58 -13.65
N THR A 350 -6.56 -20.09 -14.44
CA THR A 350 -5.59 -20.94 -15.14
C THR A 350 -4.19 -20.35 -15.02
N PRO A 351 -3.24 -21.05 -14.37
CA PRO A 351 -3.42 -22.26 -13.58
C PRO A 351 -4.16 -21.98 -12.25
N GLU A 352 -4.71 -23.02 -11.62
CA GLU A 352 -5.15 -22.91 -10.22
C GLU A 352 -3.93 -22.79 -9.30
N GLY A 353 -3.90 -21.76 -8.45
CA GLY A 353 -2.84 -21.57 -7.45
C GLY A 353 -3.05 -22.41 -6.20
N LYS A 354 -1.95 -22.75 -5.54
CA LYS A 354 -1.91 -23.38 -4.21
C LYS A 354 -1.06 -22.52 -3.26
N PRO A 355 -1.27 -22.62 -1.93
CA PRO A 355 -0.37 -21.99 -0.98
C PRO A 355 1.10 -22.45 -1.14
N PRO A 356 2.09 -21.62 -0.78
CA PRO A 356 3.52 -21.88 -1.03
C PRO A 356 4.25 -22.90 -0.12
N LEU A 357 3.62 -23.57 0.86
CA LEU A 357 4.29 -24.56 1.75
C LEU A 357 3.48 -25.86 1.96
N PRO A 358 4.14 -26.96 2.42
CA PRO A 358 4.71 -28.07 1.66
C PRO A 358 3.71 -29.25 1.54
N GLU A 359 4.13 -30.38 0.97
CA GLU A 359 3.44 -31.67 1.12
C GLU A 359 2.88 -31.86 2.54
N GLU A 360 1.70 -32.48 2.61
CA GLU A 360 0.90 -32.79 3.79
C GLU A 360 1.72 -32.84 5.10
N LEU A 361 1.38 -31.98 6.06
CA LEU A 361 1.67 -32.29 7.45
C LEU A 361 0.92 -33.59 7.75
N ASP A 362 1.67 -34.68 7.82
CA ASP A 362 1.22 -35.99 8.26
C ASP A 362 0.36 -35.80 9.52
N THR A 363 -0.93 -36.12 9.42
CA THR A 363 -1.93 -35.94 10.48
C THR A 363 -1.77 -36.95 11.60
N THR A 364 -0.54 -37.18 12.05
CA THR A 364 -0.27 -38.02 13.20
C THR A 364 0.67 -37.28 14.16
N THR A 365 0.12 -37.01 15.35
CA THR A 365 0.81 -36.55 16.57
C THR A 365 1.24 -35.08 16.63
N SER A 366 0.37 -34.23 17.20
CA SER A 366 0.76 -33.22 18.19
C SER A 366 -0.48 -32.63 18.87
N THR A 367 -0.98 -33.33 19.89
CA THR A 367 -1.81 -32.72 20.92
C THR A 367 -0.93 -31.80 21.76
N VAL A 368 -0.74 -30.56 21.33
CA VAL A 368 -0.23 -29.50 22.20
C VAL A 368 -1.44 -28.75 22.72
N ASN A 369 -1.68 -28.89 24.03
CA ASN A 369 -2.67 -28.14 24.79
C ASN A 369 -2.38 -26.64 24.68
N ALA A 370 -3.03 -25.98 23.71
CA ALA A 370 -3.11 -24.53 23.67
C ALA A 370 -4.01 -24.08 24.83
N LYS A 371 -3.39 -23.56 25.90
CA LYS A 371 -4.12 -22.72 26.86
C LYS A 371 -4.60 -21.49 26.10
N SER A 372 -5.91 -21.44 25.88
CA SER A 372 -6.63 -20.30 25.34
C SER A 372 -6.42 -19.08 26.23
N ALA A 373 -5.66 -18.11 25.74
CA ALA A 373 -5.77 -16.73 26.21
C ALA A 373 -6.87 -16.07 25.35
N SER A 374 -8.10 -16.16 25.83
CA SER A 374 -9.18 -15.29 25.41
C SER A 374 -8.85 -13.88 25.87
N ASP A 375 -8.59 -12.96 24.94
CA ASP A 375 -8.94 -11.53 24.99
C ASP A 375 -8.25 -10.77 23.85
N ALA A 376 -8.83 -10.88 22.65
CA ALA A 376 -8.71 -9.87 21.61
C ALA A 376 -10.01 -9.91 20.80
N ALA A 377 -10.93 -8.99 21.09
CA ALA A 377 -12.12 -8.79 20.29
C ALA A 377 -11.70 -8.25 18.91
N ILE A 378 -11.49 -9.17 17.96
CA ILE A 378 -11.34 -8.85 16.54
C ILE A 378 -12.77 -8.68 15.99
N TYR A 379 -13.06 -7.50 15.45
CA TYR A 379 -14.34 -7.16 14.86
C TYR A 379 -14.63 -8.07 13.65
N THR A 380 -15.45 -9.09 13.86
CA THR A 380 -16.09 -9.86 12.79
C THR A 380 -17.58 -9.54 12.82
N ASN A 381 -18.00 -8.53 12.06
CA ASN A 381 -19.43 -8.26 11.89
C ASN A 381 -20.05 -9.39 11.06
N GLY A 382 -20.78 -10.26 11.75
CA GLY A 382 -21.59 -11.30 11.16
C GLY A 382 -22.88 -10.73 10.57
N THR A 383 -23.03 -10.91 9.26
CA THR A 383 -24.32 -10.90 8.56
C THR A 383 -24.32 -12.06 7.57
N THR A 384 -25.46 -12.75 7.49
CA THR A 384 -25.78 -13.90 6.62
C THR A 384 -24.92 -13.99 5.35
N GLY A 385 -24.14 -15.07 5.23
CA GLY A 385 -23.10 -15.24 4.23
C GLY A 385 -23.58 -15.14 2.78
N PRO A 386 -22.72 -14.69 1.84
CA PRO A 386 -23.08 -14.52 0.44
C PRO A 386 -23.33 -15.86 -0.27
N LYS A 387 -24.14 -15.86 -1.33
CA LYS A 387 -24.33 -16.97 -2.30
C LYS A 387 -23.07 -17.18 -3.16
N CYS A 388 -21.94 -17.49 -2.53
CA CYS A 388 -20.60 -17.54 -3.14
C CYS A 388 -19.85 -18.78 -2.64
N GLU A 389 -20.53 -19.91 -2.44
CA GLU A 389 -19.84 -21.16 -2.10
C GLU A 389 -19.19 -21.75 -3.35
N MET A 390 -17.88 -21.57 -3.48
CA MET A 390 -17.05 -22.12 -4.54
C MET A 390 -15.88 -22.89 -3.91
N SER A 391 -15.55 -24.06 -4.46
CA SER A 391 -14.38 -24.81 -4.01
C SER A 391 -13.11 -23.96 -4.13
N ASN A 392 -12.27 -23.99 -3.10
CA ASN A 392 -11.00 -23.25 -3.04
C ASN A 392 -11.13 -21.71 -3.16
N VAL A 393 -12.30 -21.16 -2.82
CA VAL A 393 -12.55 -19.71 -2.71
C VAL A 393 -13.22 -19.44 -1.36
N LYS A 394 -12.70 -18.47 -0.60
CA LYS A 394 -13.28 -18.02 0.67
C LYS A 394 -14.10 -16.77 0.40
N CYS A 395 -15.41 -16.84 0.61
CA CYS A 395 -16.28 -15.66 0.47
C CYS A 395 -16.77 -15.17 1.83
N LYS A 396 -16.74 -13.85 2.04
CA LYS A 396 -17.31 -13.16 3.21
C LYS A 396 -17.79 -11.76 2.83
N ILE A 397 -18.60 -11.13 3.68
CA ILE A 397 -18.94 -9.71 3.51
C ILE A 397 -17.91 -8.89 4.29
N SER A 398 -17.24 -7.97 3.60
CA SER A 398 -16.24 -7.06 4.15
C SER A 398 -16.46 -5.68 3.55
N TYR A 399 -16.42 -4.63 4.37
CA TYR A 399 -16.46 -3.23 3.90
C TYR A 399 -17.67 -2.89 2.99
N GLY A 400 -18.82 -3.56 3.21
CA GLY A 400 -20.01 -3.39 2.37
C GLY A 400 -19.93 -4.05 0.98
N LEU A 401 -18.95 -4.92 0.76
CA LEU A 401 -18.70 -5.66 -0.48
C LEU A 401 -18.64 -7.18 -0.18
N THR A 402 -18.88 -8.01 -1.19
CA THR A 402 -18.52 -9.44 -1.16
C THR A 402 -17.04 -9.57 -1.45
N GLU A 403 -16.27 -10.01 -0.46
CA GLU A 403 -14.87 -10.40 -0.61
C GLU A 403 -14.79 -11.85 -1.09
N MET A 404 -13.98 -12.11 -2.12
CA MET A 404 -13.70 -13.44 -2.66
C MET A 404 -12.19 -13.67 -2.65
N GLY A 405 -11.69 -14.39 -1.64
CA GLY A 405 -10.27 -14.67 -1.44
C GLY A 405 -9.85 -16.03 -1.97
N PHE A 406 -8.75 -16.11 -2.71
CA PHE A 406 -8.26 -17.35 -3.28
C PHE A 406 -6.76 -17.30 -3.67
N TRP A 407 -6.12 -18.47 -3.72
CA TRP A 407 -4.73 -18.60 -4.17
C TRP A 407 -4.58 -18.53 -5.69
N HIS A 408 -3.53 -17.86 -6.16
CA HIS A 408 -3.20 -17.76 -7.58
C HIS A 408 -1.70 -17.79 -7.79
N THR A 409 -1.25 -18.46 -8.85
CA THR A 409 0.17 -18.55 -9.21
C THR A 409 0.38 -18.14 -10.65
N THR A 410 1.29 -17.19 -10.89
CA THR A 410 1.84 -16.91 -12.23
C THR A 410 3.27 -17.45 -12.29
N PRO A 411 3.52 -18.57 -12.99
CA PRO A 411 4.84 -19.18 -13.08
C PRO A 411 5.87 -18.22 -13.68
N ALA A 412 7.12 -18.29 -13.23
CA ALA A 412 8.22 -17.56 -13.84
C ALA A 412 8.38 -17.93 -15.34
N GLY A 413 8.56 -16.93 -16.19
CA GLY A 413 8.58 -17.07 -17.64
C GLY A 413 7.24 -17.41 -18.28
N GLY A 414 6.15 -17.39 -17.51
CA GLY A 414 4.82 -17.81 -17.94
C GLY A 414 3.74 -16.73 -17.75
N GLU A 415 2.51 -17.16 -18.02
CA GLU A 415 1.32 -16.32 -17.91
C GLU A 415 0.23 -17.03 -17.11
N SER A 416 -0.76 -16.27 -16.69
CA SER A 416 -1.94 -16.79 -16.02
C SER A 416 -3.13 -15.89 -16.22
N THR A 417 -4.32 -16.47 -16.18
CA THR A 417 -5.59 -15.78 -16.44
C THR A 417 -6.61 -16.14 -15.37
N ILE A 418 -7.39 -15.14 -14.96
CA ILE A 418 -8.51 -15.29 -14.03
C ILE A 418 -9.74 -14.72 -14.70
N SER A 419 -10.82 -15.47 -14.75
CA SER A 419 -12.12 -15.01 -15.27
C SER A 419 -13.15 -15.03 -14.16
N LEU A 420 -13.62 -13.86 -13.75
CA LEU A 420 -14.73 -13.66 -12.84
C LEU A 420 -15.95 -13.21 -13.65
N ALA A 421 -17.14 -13.67 -13.30
CA ALA A 421 -18.34 -13.07 -13.83
C ALA A 421 -19.51 -13.20 -12.86
N TYR A 422 -20.38 -12.19 -12.84
CA TYR A 422 -21.52 -12.11 -11.94
C TYR A 422 -22.66 -11.29 -12.54
N ASP A 423 -23.85 -11.46 -11.98
CA ASP A 423 -25.07 -10.79 -12.39
C ASP A 423 -25.51 -9.79 -11.33
N LEU A 424 -25.95 -8.61 -11.77
CA LEU A 424 -26.57 -7.59 -10.94
C LEU A 424 -28.00 -7.34 -11.41
N LEU A 425 -28.95 -7.38 -10.48
CA LEU A 425 -30.33 -6.98 -10.75
C LEU A 425 -30.42 -5.45 -10.72
N LEU A 426 -30.63 -4.83 -11.87
CA LEU A 426 -30.72 -3.38 -12.02
C LEU A 426 -32.16 -2.92 -11.75
N PRO A 427 -32.42 -2.15 -10.66
CA PRO A 427 -33.74 -1.61 -10.41
C PRO A 427 -34.13 -0.58 -11.48
N GLN A 428 -35.43 -0.52 -11.85
CA GLN A 428 -35.92 0.38 -12.91
C GLN A 428 -35.63 1.89 -12.64
N SER A 429 -35.38 2.26 -11.39
CA SER A 429 -35.12 3.64 -10.96
C SER A 429 -33.64 4.01 -10.90
N ILE A 430 -32.72 3.11 -11.25
CA ILE A 430 -31.28 3.29 -11.10
C ILE A 430 -30.61 3.11 -12.46
N GLU A 431 -29.77 4.08 -12.84
CA GLU A 431 -28.84 3.93 -13.95
C GLU A 431 -27.62 3.11 -13.49
N TYR A 432 -27.19 2.19 -14.35
CA TYR A 432 -25.99 1.40 -14.07
C TYR A 432 -24.77 2.31 -14.05
N SER A 433 -23.99 2.25 -12.98
CA SER A 433 -22.71 2.95 -12.84
C SER A 433 -21.66 1.98 -12.33
N LEU A 434 -20.39 2.15 -12.74
CA LEU A 434 -19.29 1.27 -12.35
C LEU A 434 -18.17 2.06 -11.67
N ALA A 435 -17.69 1.57 -10.54
CA ALA A 435 -16.45 2.01 -9.90
C ALA A 435 -15.42 0.89 -9.92
N ILE A 436 -14.24 1.15 -10.48
CA ILE A 436 -13.08 0.26 -10.41
C ILE A 436 -12.12 0.87 -9.39
N LEU A 437 -11.94 0.19 -8.25
CA LEU A 437 -11.10 0.66 -7.16
C LEU A 437 -9.69 0.15 -7.32
N LYS A 438 -8.75 1.08 -7.20
CA LYS A 438 -7.33 0.79 -7.25
C LYS A 438 -6.86 0.17 -5.93
N GLN A 439 -5.99 -0.83 -6.00
CA GLN A 439 -5.21 -1.29 -4.85
C GLN A 439 -4.19 -0.23 -4.42
N HIS A 440 -4.10 0.03 -3.11
CA HIS A 440 -3.11 0.93 -2.54
C HIS A 440 -1.68 0.48 -2.87
N GLY A 441 -0.83 1.45 -3.18
CA GLY A 441 0.58 1.22 -3.46
C GLY A 441 0.92 0.69 -4.85
N LEU A 442 -0.04 0.15 -5.59
CA LEU A 442 0.20 -0.31 -6.95
C LEU A 442 0.34 0.90 -7.89
N ALA A 443 1.48 1.12 -8.55
CA ALA A 443 1.64 2.35 -9.35
C ALA A 443 0.62 2.48 -10.51
N THR A 444 0.21 1.35 -11.10
CA THR A 444 -0.76 1.26 -12.20
C THR A 444 -1.30 -0.17 -12.30
N SER A 445 -2.57 -0.31 -12.67
CA SER A 445 -3.18 -1.59 -13.05
C SER A 445 -4.04 -1.36 -14.28
N PRO A 446 -3.49 -1.52 -15.50
CA PRO A 446 -4.23 -1.21 -16.74
C PRO A 446 -5.57 -1.94 -16.83
N GLN A 447 -6.63 -1.18 -17.14
CA GLN A 447 -8.01 -1.63 -17.28
C GLN A 447 -8.52 -1.28 -18.69
N THR A 448 -9.21 -2.22 -19.33
CA THR A 448 -10.05 -1.99 -20.49
C THR A 448 -11.49 -2.33 -20.12
N VAL A 449 -12.44 -1.50 -20.53
CA VAL A 449 -13.85 -1.67 -20.19
C VAL A 449 -14.70 -1.55 -21.45
N ASP A 450 -15.44 -2.60 -21.77
CA ASP A 450 -16.56 -2.57 -22.71
C ASP A 450 -17.86 -2.47 -21.89
N LEU A 451 -18.46 -1.28 -21.89
CA LEU A 451 -19.71 -0.99 -21.20
C LEU A 451 -20.82 -0.81 -22.23
N PHE A 452 -21.65 -1.83 -22.39
CA PHE A 452 -22.76 -1.85 -23.33
C PHE A 452 -22.35 -1.52 -24.79
N GLY A 453 -21.16 -1.98 -25.21
CA GLY A 453 -20.59 -1.73 -26.54
C GLY A 453 -19.72 -0.47 -26.63
N ASN A 454 -19.61 0.31 -25.56
CA ASN A 454 -18.74 1.49 -25.50
C ASN A 454 -17.40 1.13 -24.85
N HIS A 455 -16.30 1.47 -25.52
CA HIS A 455 -14.96 1.11 -25.06
C HIS A 455 -14.27 2.24 -24.30
N TYR A 456 -13.76 1.91 -23.12
CA TYR A 456 -12.98 2.80 -22.25
C TYR A 456 -11.65 2.12 -21.87
N SER A 457 -10.65 2.92 -21.52
CA SER A 457 -9.40 2.42 -20.94
C SER A 457 -8.89 3.34 -19.85
N SER A 458 -8.21 2.75 -18.88
CA SER A 458 -7.60 3.48 -17.77
C SER A 458 -6.32 2.78 -17.33
N GLY A 459 -5.28 3.53 -17.01
CA GLY A 459 -4.11 2.97 -16.32
C GLY A 459 -4.35 2.66 -14.83
N LEU A 460 -5.54 2.98 -14.31
CA LEU A 460 -5.91 2.87 -12.89
C LEU A 460 -4.85 3.43 -11.94
N ARG A 461 -4.37 4.65 -12.21
CA ARG A 461 -3.44 5.37 -11.31
C ARG A 461 -4.13 5.88 -10.05
N HIS A 462 -5.45 6.06 -10.13
CA HIS A 462 -6.42 6.31 -9.07
C HIS A 462 -7.70 5.53 -9.40
N SER A 463 -8.57 5.30 -8.41
CA SER A 463 -9.88 4.68 -8.63
C SER A 463 -10.68 5.43 -9.69
N PHE A 464 -11.28 4.70 -10.60
CA PHE A 464 -11.92 5.22 -11.80
C PHE A 464 -13.41 4.89 -11.78
N ARG A 465 -14.25 5.79 -12.31
CA ARG A 465 -15.70 5.62 -12.35
C ARG A 465 -16.23 5.86 -13.76
N LEU A 466 -17.20 5.04 -14.17
CA LEU A 466 -17.99 5.23 -15.37
C LEU A 466 -19.45 5.53 -14.97
N PRO A 467 -20.09 6.47 -15.69
CA PRO A 467 -21.50 6.77 -15.48
C PRO A 467 -22.38 5.56 -15.75
#